data_AF-A0A6L8ENV9-F1
#
_entry.id   AF-A0A6L8ENV9-F1
#
_cell.length_a   1.000
_cell.length_b   1.000
_cell.length_c   1.000
_cell.angle_alpha   90.00
_cell.angle_beta   90.00
_cell.angle_gamma   90.00
#
_symmetry.space_group_name_H-M   'P 1'
#
loop_
_entity.id
_entity.type
_entity.pdbx_description
1 polymer ?
#
loop_
_entity_poly.entity_id
_entity_poly.type
_entity_poly.pdbx_seq_one_letter_code
_entity_poly.pdbx_strand_id
1 'polypeptide(L)'
;MTTETPAENDMLKRIFSMQSDLNDYVFKKNSLKDTSGNPLAMDTIFAEVNRGDLKVNDLPNVWLSNYSRAMREEILELDEELLWKWWSKDEIDIQNIRVELIDILHFLVSALICSGLTPEKVYDIYSQKHAVNLSRQDSGYSMETKTEEDNKNIG
;
A
#
# COMPACT_ATOMS: atom_id res chain seq x y z
N MET A 1 35.16 -1.08 6.66
CA MET A 1 34.00 -1.61 5.91
C MET A 1 33.21 -2.47 6.87
N THR A 2 32.20 -1.89 7.50
CA THR A 2 31.21 -2.65 8.28
C THR A 2 30.37 -3.41 7.27
N THR A 3 30.43 -4.74 7.33
CA THR A 3 29.56 -5.62 6.55
C THR A 3 28.18 -5.54 7.19
N GLU A 4 27.34 -4.63 6.69
CA GLU A 4 25.92 -4.63 7.00
C GLU A 4 25.33 -5.97 6.57
N THR A 5 24.57 -6.58 7.47
CA THR A 5 23.96 -7.88 7.25
C THR A 5 22.88 -7.78 6.16
N PRO A 6 22.56 -8.88 5.44
CA PRO A 6 21.53 -8.87 4.39
C PRO A 6 20.16 -8.35 4.86
N ALA A 7 19.86 -8.42 6.16
CA ALA A 7 18.64 -7.89 6.75
C ALA A 7 18.64 -6.35 6.88
N GLU A 8 19.79 -5.71 7.01
CA GLU A 8 19.91 -4.24 7.13
C GLU A 8 19.70 -3.51 5.79
N ASN A 9 19.83 -4.21 4.66
CA ASN A 9 19.68 -3.66 3.30
C ASN A 9 18.28 -3.87 2.68
N ASP A 10 17.33 -4.43 3.41
CA ASP A 10 15.97 -4.62 2.89
C ASP A 10 15.17 -3.31 3.01
N MET A 11 15.18 -2.53 1.93
CA MET A 11 14.47 -1.25 1.86
C MET A 11 12.96 -1.39 2.05
N LEU A 12 12.35 -2.51 1.64
CA LEU A 12 10.92 -2.72 1.81
C LEU A 12 10.58 -2.93 3.29
N LYS A 13 11.39 -3.72 4.01
CA LYS A 13 11.24 -3.86 5.48
C LYS A 13 11.41 -2.53 6.20
N ARG A 14 12.37 -1.71 5.78
CA ARG A 14 12.60 -0.38 6.36
C ARG A 14 11.40 0.54 6.14
N ILE A 15 10.84 0.56 4.92
CA ILE A 15 9.63 1.34 4.61
C ILE A 15 8.46 0.88 5.48
N PHE A 16 8.24 -0.43 5.63
CA PHE A 16 7.16 -0.96 6.48
C PHE A 16 7.35 -0.57 7.95
N SER A 17 8.56 -0.67 8.48
CA SER A 17 8.88 -0.26 9.85
C SER A 17 8.63 1.22 10.06
N MET A 18 9.17 2.07 9.17
CA MET A 18 9.00 3.53 9.24
C MET A 18 7.52 3.93 9.14
N GLN A 19 6.75 3.27 8.27
CA GLN A 19 5.33 3.54 8.13
C GLN A 19 4.53 3.14 9.37
N SER A 20 4.85 1.99 9.96
CA SER A 20 4.19 1.53 11.18
C SER A 20 4.44 2.51 12.33
N ASP A 21 5.70 2.92 12.53
CA ASP A 21 6.09 3.89 13.55
C ASP A 21 5.38 5.25 13.35
N LEU A 22 5.28 5.71 12.10
CA LEU A 22 4.59 6.95 11.76
C LEU A 22 3.09 6.86 12.04
N ASN A 23 2.43 5.77 11.64
CA ASN A 23 1.01 5.55 11.90
C ASN A 23 0.72 5.52 13.40
N ASP A 24 1.51 4.77 14.18
CA ASP A 24 1.35 4.69 15.63
C ASP A 24 1.58 6.03 16.32
N TYR A 25 2.56 6.81 15.84
CA TYR A 25 2.77 8.17 16.29
C TYR A 25 1.53 9.04 16.04
N VAL A 26 0.97 9.00 14.83
CA VAL A 26 -0.23 9.78 14.44
C VAL A 26 -1.45 9.33 15.23
N PHE A 27 -1.67 8.02 15.40
CA PHE A 27 -2.79 7.48 16.19
C PHE A 27 -2.73 7.96 17.63
N LYS A 28 -1.55 7.86 18.26
CA LYS A 28 -1.31 8.35 19.61
C LYS A 28 -1.50 9.86 19.72
N LYS A 29 -0.93 10.63 18.78
CA LYS A 29 -1.04 12.10 18.76
C LYS A 29 -2.49 12.57 18.68
N ASN A 30 -3.32 11.84 17.94
CA ASN A 30 -4.74 12.13 17.75
C ASN A 30 -5.66 11.38 18.73
N SER A 31 -5.10 10.70 19.74
CA SER A 31 -5.86 9.93 20.75
C SER A 31 -6.84 8.92 20.16
N LEU A 32 -6.49 8.30 19.02
CA LEU A 32 -7.29 7.27 18.39
C LEU A 32 -7.27 5.99 19.23
N LYS A 33 -8.39 5.27 19.22
CA LYS A 33 -8.60 4.10 20.06
C LYS A 33 -9.07 2.89 19.24
N ASP A 34 -8.71 1.72 19.71
CA ASP A 34 -9.25 0.45 19.23
C ASP A 34 -10.72 0.26 19.69
N THR A 35 -11.32 -0.84 19.26
CA THR A 35 -12.71 -1.22 19.62
C THR A 35 -12.91 -1.48 21.11
N SER A 36 -11.82 -1.71 21.86
CA SER A 36 -11.81 -1.93 23.31
C SER A 36 -11.50 -0.66 24.10
N GLY A 37 -11.27 0.48 23.43
CA GLY A 37 -10.96 1.76 24.04
C GLY A 37 -9.48 1.97 24.42
N ASN A 38 -8.58 1.05 24.06
CA ASN A 38 -7.14 1.21 24.23
C ASN A 38 -6.56 2.10 23.12
N PRO A 39 -5.37 2.71 23.30
CA PRO A 39 -4.69 3.41 22.22
C PRO A 39 -4.54 2.50 20.99
N LEU A 40 -4.94 3.01 19.84
CA LEU A 40 -4.82 2.28 18.58
C LEU A 40 -3.33 2.15 18.19
N ALA A 41 -2.96 0.98 17.67
CA ALA A 41 -1.66 0.70 17.07
C ALA A 41 -1.83 -0.17 15.82
N MET A 42 -0.89 -0.09 14.89
CA MET A 42 -0.86 -0.90 13.67
C MET A 42 -0.82 -2.40 13.99
N ASP A 43 -0.06 -2.80 15.01
CA ASP A 43 0.00 -4.19 15.49
C ASP A 43 -1.38 -4.71 15.94
N THR A 44 -2.21 -3.84 16.53
CA THR A 44 -3.58 -4.20 16.93
C THR A 44 -4.43 -4.53 15.70
N ILE A 45 -4.35 -3.70 14.65
CA ILE A 45 -5.08 -3.91 13.38
C ILE A 45 -4.58 -5.19 12.71
N PHE A 46 -3.26 -5.38 12.60
CA PHE A 46 -2.64 -6.56 12.02
C PHE A 46 -3.04 -7.84 12.76
N ALA A 47 -3.08 -7.80 14.09
CA ALA A 47 -3.52 -8.92 14.91
C ALA A 47 -5.01 -9.24 14.72
N GLU A 48 -5.87 -8.25 14.46
CA GLU A 48 -7.29 -8.49 14.18
C GLU A 48 -7.51 -9.20 12.85
N VAL A 49 -6.76 -8.84 11.79
CA VAL A 49 -6.84 -9.54 10.48
C VAL A 49 -6.65 -11.05 10.66
N ASN A 50 -5.69 -11.45 11.50
CA ASN A 50 -5.31 -12.85 11.68
C ASN A 50 -6.27 -13.66 12.60
N ARG A 51 -7.25 -13.02 13.25
CA ARG A 51 -8.20 -13.72 14.14
C ARG A 51 -9.35 -14.41 13.40
N GLY A 52 -9.60 -14.03 12.15
CA GLY A 52 -10.75 -14.53 11.36
C GLY A 52 -12.09 -13.89 11.77
N ASP A 53 -13.12 -14.09 10.93
CA ASP A 53 -14.47 -13.51 11.07
C ASP A 53 -14.57 -11.96 11.06
N LEU A 54 -13.88 -11.32 10.11
CA LEU A 54 -13.92 -9.87 9.91
C LEU A 54 -15.32 -9.34 9.54
N LYS A 55 -15.76 -8.31 10.25
CA LYS A 55 -16.99 -7.55 10.04
C LYS A 55 -16.69 -6.17 9.46
N VAL A 56 -17.74 -5.53 8.93
CA VAL A 56 -17.65 -4.19 8.31
C VAL A 56 -17.13 -3.10 9.26
N ASN A 57 -17.33 -3.24 10.56
CA ASN A 57 -16.90 -2.24 11.55
C ASN A 57 -15.60 -2.60 12.28
N ASP A 58 -14.97 -3.72 11.90
CA ASP A 58 -13.70 -4.12 12.52
C ASP A 58 -12.57 -3.25 11.99
N LEU A 59 -11.48 -3.14 12.78
CA LEU A 59 -10.40 -2.21 12.48
C LEU A 59 -9.83 -2.42 11.07
N PRO A 60 -9.59 -3.65 10.57
CA PRO A 60 -9.05 -3.82 9.23
C PRO A 60 -9.91 -3.18 8.15
N ASN A 61 -11.23 -3.40 8.17
CA ASN A 61 -12.10 -2.83 7.15
C ASN A 61 -12.20 -1.30 7.25
N VAL A 62 -12.33 -0.78 8.47
CA VAL A 62 -12.40 0.66 8.73
C VAL A 62 -11.14 1.36 8.23
N TRP A 63 -9.95 0.83 8.56
CA TRP A 63 -8.68 1.45 8.21
C TRP A 63 -8.31 1.25 6.75
N LEU A 64 -8.60 0.09 6.15
CA LEU A 64 -8.48 -0.10 4.71
C LEU A 64 -9.36 0.91 3.94
N SER A 65 -10.59 1.14 4.39
CA SER A 65 -11.45 2.17 3.78
C SER A 65 -10.87 3.58 3.94
N ASN A 66 -10.28 3.92 5.10
CA ASN A 66 -9.67 5.23 5.31
C ASN A 66 -8.44 5.44 4.43
N TYR A 67 -7.52 4.47 4.37
CA TYR A 67 -6.34 4.56 3.52
C TYR A 67 -6.68 4.52 2.03
N SER A 68 -7.73 3.79 1.63
CA SER A 68 -8.24 3.85 0.26
C SER A 68 -8.79 5.21 -0.12
N ARG A 69 -9.40 5.94 0.82
CA ARG A 69 -9.85 7.32 0.60
C ARG A 69 -8.67 8.27 0.53
N ALA A 70 -7.72 8.17 1.46
CA ALA A 70 -6.52 9.00 1.45
C ALA A 70 -5.75 8.86 0.13
N MET A 71 -5.47 7.63 -0.33
CA MET A 71 -4.83 7.41 -1.64
C MET A 71 -5.61 8.05 -2.80
N ARG A 72 -6.94 8.09 -2.74
CA ARG A 72 -7.75 8.73 -3.79
C ARG A 72 -7.54 10.23 -3.81
N GLU A 73 -7.51 10.87 -2.65
CA GLU A 73 -7.25 12.31 -2.56
C GLU A 73 -5.84 12.64 -3.08
N GLU A 74 -4.81 11.88 -2.70
CA GLU A 74 -3.44 12.08 -3.23
C GLU A 74 -3.33 11.86 -4.75
N ILE A 75 -4.14 10.95 -5.32
CA ILE A 75 -4.23 10.81 -6.78
C ILE A 75 -4.86 12.05 -7.42
N LEU A 76 -5.83 12.69 -6.76
CA LEU A 76 -6.41 13.95 -7.25
C LEU A 76 -5.38 15.08 -7.17
N GLU A 77 -4.60 15.18 -6.09
CA GLU A 77 -3.50 16.15 -5.97
C GLU A 77 -2.44 15.92 -7.06
N LEU A 78 -2.05 14.66 -7.31
CA LEU A 78 -1.19 14.31 -8.43
C LEU A 78 -1.78 14.73 -9.80
N ASP A 79 -3.08 14.50 -10.02
CA ASP A 79 -3.76 14.90 -11.26
C ASP A 79 -3.78 16.44 -11.45
N GLU A 80 -3.84 17.21 -10.35
CA GLU A 80 -3.77 18.67 -10.38
C GLU A 80 -2.39 19.20 -10.81
N GLU A 81 -1.31 18.47 -10.47
CA GLU A 81 0.05 18.76 -10.90
C GLU A 81 0.35 18.36 -12.35
N LEU A 82 -0.42 17.41 -12.90
CA LEU A 82 -0.19 16.86 -14.24
C LEU A 82 -0.85 17.70 -15.34
N LEU A 83 -0.03 18.19 -16.27
CA LEU A 83 -0.50 18.96 -17.41
C LEU A 83 -0.96 18.04 -18.56
N TRP A 84 -2.27 17.86 -18.73
CA TRP A 84 -2.83 16.99 -19.77
C TRP A 84 -2.86 17.59 -21.19
N LYS A 85 -2.77 18.92 -21.30
CA LYS A 85 -2.79 19.63 -22.59
C LYS A 85 -1.46 19.42 -23.30
N TRP A 86 -1.37 18.36 -24.10
CA TRP A 86 -0.15 17.98 -24.83
C TRP A 86 0.35 19.06 -25.81
N TRP A 87 -0.46 20.07 -26.13
CA TRP A 87 -0.07 21.24 -26.93
C TRP A 87 0.44 22.43 -26.10
N SER A 88 0.50 22.31 -24.78
CA SER A 88 1.04 23.36 -23.91
C SER A 88 2.57 23.49 -24.05
N LYS A 89 3.09 24.66 -23.71
CA LYS A 89 4.54 24.93 -23.57
C LYS A 89 4.97 25.06 -22.11
N ASP A 90 4.06 24.82 -21.18
CA ASP A 90 4.29 24.92 -19.75
C ASP A 90 5.27 23.85 -19.27
N GLU A 91 6.03 24.16 -18.22
CA GLU A 91 6.93 23.22 -17.55
C GLU A 91 6.20 22.50 -16.41
N ILE A 92 6.56 21.25 -16.13
CA ILE A 92 6.01 20.47 -15.01
C ILE A 92 6.93 20.56 -13.79
N ASP A 93 6.34 20.54 -12.59
CA ASP A 93 7.11 20.38 -11.35
C ASP A 93 7.30 18.89 -11.02
N ILE A 94 8.36 18.31 -11.57
CA ILE A 94 8.69 16.90 -11.32
C ILE A 94 9.02 16.62 -9.84
N GLN A 95 9.43 17.64 -9.08
CA GLN A 95 9.73 17.46 -7.66
C GLN A 95 8.43 17.29 -6.89
N ASN A 96 7.41 18.12 -7.15
CA ASN A 96 6.11 17.97 -6.49
C ASN A 96 5.44 16.65 -6.88
N ILE A 97 5.42 16.30 -8.17
CA ILE A 97 4.91 15.01 -8.66
C ILE A 97 5.54 13.81 -7.93
N ARG A 98 6.85 13.87 -7.63
CA ARG A 98 7.53 12.81 -6.87
C ARG A 98 7.09 12.74 -5.42
N VAL A 99 6.78 13.88 -4.81
CA VAL A 99 6.27 13.94 -3.42
C VAL A 99 4.87 13.32 -3.37
N GLU A 100 3.96 13.70 -4.27
CA GLU A 100 2.60 13.12 -4.32
C GLU A 100 2.62 11.60 -4.53
N LEU A 101 3.55 11.10 -5.36
CA LEU A 101 3.75 9.65 -5.53
C LEU A 101 4.22 8.95 -4.24
N ILE A 102 5.00 9.64 -3.40
CA ILE A 102 5.44 9.12 -2.11
C ILE A 102 4.31 9.20 -1.07
N ASP A 103 3.44 10.21 -1.14
CA ASP A 103 2.24 10.28 -0.28
C ASP A 103 1.26 9.14 -0.60
N ILE A 104 1.05 8.83 -1.88
CA ILE A 104 0.33 7.61 -2.30
C ILE A 104 1.01 6.35 -1.72
N LEU A 105 2.35 6.28 -1.74
CA LEU A 105 3.09 5.13 -1.21
C LEU A 105 2.89 4.99 0.32
N HIS A 106 2.89 6.08 1.08
CA HIS A 106 2.63 6.06 2.53
C HIS A 106 1.29 5.37 2.85
N PHE A 107 0.24 5.74 2.12
CA PHE A 107 -1.09 5.16 2.32
C PHE A 107 -1.21 3.74 1.77
N LEU A 108 -0.53 3.43 0.66
CA LEU A 108 -0.47 2.06 0.15
C LEU A 108 0.19 1.11 1.15
N VAL A 109 1.35 1.47 1.70
CA VAL A 109 2.05 0.65 2.70
C VAL A 109 1.19 0.46 3.95
N SER A 110 0.53 1.53 4.41
CA SER A 110 -0.42 1.44 5.53
C SER A 110 -1.57 0.47 5.26
N ALA A 111 -2.12 0.49 4.04
CA ALA A 111 -3.16 -0.45 3.60
C ALA A 111 -2.64 -1.90 3.49
N LEU A 112 -1.41 -2.11 3.02
CA LEU A 112 -0.78 -3.44 2.98
C LEU A 112 -0.67 -4.02 4.38
N ILE A 113 -0.20 -3.24 5.37
CA ILE A 113 -0.13 -3.68 6.77
C ILE A 113 -1.54 -3.97 7.31
N CYS A 114 -2.52 -3.10 7.07
CA CYS A 114 -3.91 -3.29 7.53
C CYS A 114 -4.63 -4.48 6.88
N SER A 115 -4.14 -4.98 5.75
CA SER A 115 -4.62 -6.23 5.14
C SER A 115 -3.89 -7.48 5.62
N GLY A 116 -2.97 -7.34 6.58
CA GLY A 116 -2.23 -8.46 7.19
C GLY A 116 -0.97 -8.86 6.42
N LEU A 117 -0.50 -8.05 5.48
CA LEU A 117 0.71 -8.36 4.72
C LEU A 117 1.97 -7.91 5.44
N THR A 118 2.94 -8.81 5.50
CA THR A 118 4.33 -8.49 5.87
C THR A 118 5.10 -8.07 4.62
N PRO A 119 6.24 -7.35 4.74
CA PRO A 119 7.06 -7.00 3.59
C PRO A 119 7.50 -8.22 2.75
N GLU A 120 7.80 -9.36 3.39
CA GLU A 120 8.12 -10.59 2.68
C GLU A 120 6.92 -11.11 1.88
N LYS A 121 5.72 -11.07 2.47
CA LYS A 121 4.51 -11.54 1.80
C LYS A 121 4.11 -10.63 0.64
N VAL A 122 4.32 -9.32 0.76
CA VAL A 122 4.17 -8.38 -0.36
C VAL A 122 5.10 -8.74 -1.51
N TYR A 123 6.38 -8.97 -1.22
CA TYR A 123 7.35 -9.35 -2.25
C TYR A 123 6.99 -10.68 -2.94
N ASP A 124 6.59 -11.69 -2.15
CA ASP A 124 6.13 -12.99 -2.66
C ASP A 124 4.92 -12.84 -3.60
N ILE A 125 3.84 -12.19 -3.14
CA ILE A 125 2.63 -11.95 -3.93
C ILE A 125 2.93 -11.12 -5.18
N TYR A 126 3.76 -10.08 -5.08
CA TYR A 126 4.18 -9.26 -6.22
C TYR A 126 4.91 -10.12 -7.27
N SER A 127 5.82 -10.99 -6.83
CA SER A 127 6.61 -11.84 -7.72
C SER A 127 5.73 -12.85 -8.46
N GLN A 128 4.78 -13.47 -7.76
CA GLN A 128 3.78 -14.36 -8.36
C GLN A 128 2.90 -13.61 -9.38
N LYS A 129 2.40 -12.43 -9.01
CA LYS A 129 1.58 -11.60 -9.90
C LYS A 129 2.35 -11.11 -11.12
N HIS A 130 3.63 -10.78 -10.95
CA HIS A 130 4.50 -10.40 -12.04
C HIS A 130 4.68 -11.54 -13.06
N ALA A 131 4.95 -12.76 -12.59
CA ALA A 131 5.06 -13.94 -13.44
C ALA A 131 3.76 -14.24 -14.22
N VAL A 132 2.60 -14.14 -13.56
CA VAL A 132 1.29 -14.27 -14.22
C VAL A 132 1.11 -13.21 -15.31
N ASN A 133 1.47 -11.96 -15.04
CA ASN A 133 1.34 -10.89 -16.03
C ASN A 133 2.28 -11.07 -17.23
N LEU A 134 3.48 -11.60 -17.05
CA LEU A 134 4.37 -11.97 -18.16
C LEU A 134 3.77 -13.09 -19.02
N SER A 135 3.28 -14.16 -18.38
CA SER A 135 2.61 -15.27 -19.07
C SER A 135 1.40 -14.81 -19.89
N ARG A 136 0.62 -13.84 -19.38
CA ARG A 136 -0.47 -13.21 -20.14
C ARG A 136 0.03 -12.53 -21.40
N GLN A 137 1.13 -11.77 -21.33
CA GLN A 137 1.68 -11.11 -22.52
C GLN A 137 2.17 -12.13 -23.55
N ASP A 138 2.87 -13.18 -23.12
CA ASP A 138 3.39 -14.24 -23.99
C ASP A 138 2.28 -15.05 -24.68
N SER A 139 1.11 -15.16 -24.04
CA SER A 139 -0.07 -15.85 -24.57
C SER A 139 -1.00 -14.98 -25.42
N GLY A 140 -0.60 -13.74 -25.73
CA GLY A 140 -1.36 -12.85 -26.60
C GLY A 140 -2.50 -12.13 -25.90
N TYR A 141 -2.26 -11.62 -24.68
CA TYR A 141 -3.21 -10.87 -23.87
C TYR A 141 -4.13 -9.94 -24.69
N SER A 142 -5.43 -10.20 -24.64
CA SER A 142 -6.46 -9.33 -25.22
C SER A 142 -7.61 -9.14 -24.24
N MET A 143 -8.38 -8.05 -24.37
CA MET A 143 -9.58 -7.85 -23.54
C MET A 143 -10.59 -9.00 -23.69
N GLU A 144 -10.63 -9.65 -24.86
CA GLU A 144 -11.54 -10.75 -25.17
C GLU A 144 -11.15 -12.07 -24.47
N THR A 145 -9.87 -12.24 -24.12
CA THR A 145 -9.32 -13.47 -23.50
C THR A 145 -9.01 -13.32 -22.02
N LYS A 146 -9.17 -12.10 -21.46
CA LYS A 146 -8.89 -11.82 -20.05
C LYS A 146 -9.88 -12.54 -19.14
N THR A 147 -9.35 -13.40 -18.27
CA THR A 147 -10.07 -13.92 -17.09
C THR A 147 -9.28 -13.58 -15.82
N GLU A 148 -9.92 -13.67 -14.65
CA GLU A 148 -9.27 -13.47 -13.34
C GLU A 148 -8.99 -14.79 -12.61
N GLU A 149 -9.16 -15.92 -13.28
CA GLU A 149 -9.05 -17.25 -12.68
C GLU A 149 -7.63 -17.55 -12.18
N ASP A 150 -6.63 -17.12 -12.92
CA ASP A 150 -5.20 -17.21 -12.58
C ASP A 150 -4.82 -16.39 -11.33
N ASN A 151 -5.58 -15.33 -10.99
CA ASN A 151 -5.34 -14.57 -9.75
C ASN A 151 -5.75 -15.36 -8.49
N LYS A 152 -6.64 -16.37 -8.59
CA LYS A 152 -7.17 -17.10 -7.41
C LYS A 152 -6.11 -17.94 -6.70
N ASN A 153 -5.00 -18.23 -7.36
CA ASN A 153 -3.89 -19.00 -6.80
C ASN A 153 -2.79 -18.11 -6.20
N ILE A 154 -2.97 -16.79 -6.24
CA ILE A 154 -2.04 -15.82 -5.65
C ILE A 154 -2.54 -15.50 -4.24
N GLY A 155 -1.75 -15.82 -3.22
CA GLY A 155 -2.18 -15.62 -1.83
C GLY A 155 -1.15 -16.04 -0.80
#